data_AF-A0A183B9J8-F1
#
_entry.id   AF-A0A183B9J8-F1
#
_cell.length_a   1.000
_cell.length_b   1.000
_cell.length_c   1.000
_cell.angle_alpha   90.00
_cell.angle_beta   90.00
_cell.angle_gamma   90.00
#
_symmetry.space_group_name_H-M   'P 1'
#
loop_
_entity.id
_entity.type
_entity.pdbx_description
1 polymer ?
#
loop_
_entity_poly.entity_id
_entity_poly.type
_entity_poly.pdbx_seq_one_letter_code
_entity_poly.pdbx_strand_id
1 'polypeptide(L)'
;MGDKYYFSKIQLFDSDEIVTPSLKRKIDRKKRKKLDKLEQNGILIGKDPTKLLRKAKKLENIQNEDPSQTIRRKWSIAMLRAQGVKVKDDLSLIKKSADKVRKIKLKRRNKWVERKEQVKQQQEERQSKREANIQKRKNQRLVKKLRRAKNRGRVFNLD
;
A
#
# COMPACT_ATOMS: atom_id res chain seq x y z
N MET A 1 12.67 6.37 -61.21
CA MET A 1 13.01 4.97 -60.88
C MET A 1 13.50 4.93 -59.44
N GLY A 2 12.90 4.08 -58.60
CA GLY A 2 13.35 3.68 -57.26
C GLY A 2 12.95 4.60 -56.10
N ASP A 3 12.15 4.22 -55.09
CA ASP A 3 11.38 3.00 -54.84
C ASP A 3 10.18 3.33 -53.95
N LYS A 4 9.07 2.65 -54.23
CA LYS A 4 7.89 2.57 -53.37
C LYS A 4 8.16 1.56 -52.26
N TYR A 5 8.30 2.01 -51.01
CA TYR A 5 8.19 1.13 -49.84
C TYR A 5 7.16 1.68 -48.85
N TYR A 6 5.93 1.18 -48.99
CA TYR A 6 4.79 1.40 -48.08
C TYR A 6 4.70 0.31 -46.98
N PHE A 7 5.81 -0.34 -46.64
CA PHE A 7 5.82 -1.44 -45.67
C PHE A 7 7.09 -1.43 -44.81
N SER A 8 7.01 -0.84 -43.60
CA SER A 8 7.63 -1.37 -42.37
C SER A 8 7.53 -0.35 -41.23
N LYS A 9 6.37 -0.29 -40.56
CA LYS A 9 6.30 0.13 -39.15
C LYS A 9 6.67 -1.05 -38.23
N ILE A 10 7.61 -1.88 -38.67
CA ILE A 10 8.16 -2.98 -37.90
C ILE A 10 9.33 -2.38 -37.13
N GLN A 11 9.14 -2.18 -35.83
CA GLN A 11 10.25 -1.87 -34.93
C GLN A 11 11.11 -3.14 -34.84
N LEU A 12 12.23 -3.17 -35.55
CA LEU A 12 13.17 -4.31 -35.55
C LEU A 12 13.93 -4.47 -34.21
N PHE A 13 13.75 -3.54 -33.27
CA PHE A 13 14.44 -3.53 -31.99
C PHE A 13 13.46 -3.11 -30.89
N ASP A 14 13.54 -3.79 -29.74
CA ASP A 14 12.84 -3.32 -28.55
C ASP A 14 13.52 -2.03 -28.07
N SER A 15 12.73 -0.97 -27.92
CA SER A 15 13.22 0.33 -27.47
C SER A 15 13.88 0.28 -26.09
N ASP A 16 13.57 -0.75 -25.29
CA ASP A 16 14.18 -0.97 -23.98
C ASP A 16 15.57 -1.65 -24.06
N GLU A 17 15.93 -2.28 -25.18
CA GLU A 17 17.22 -2.95 -25.38
C GLU A 17 18.35 -1.99 -25.81
N ILE A 18 18.03 -0.88 -26.47
CA ILE A 18 19.03 0.10 -26.98
C ILE A 18 19.44 1.12 -25.91
N VAL A 19 18.68 1.25 -24.82
CA VAL A 19 18.98 2.22 -23.77
C VAL A 19 20.00 1.65 -22.79
N THR A 20 21.28 1.92 -23.03
CA THR A 20 22.33 1.64 -22.04
C THR A 20 21.92 2.18 -20.64
N PRO A 21 22.25 1.50 -19.53
CA PRO A 21 21.87 1.96 -18.20
C PRO A 21 22.26 3.42 -17.89
N SER A 22 23.37 3.89 -18.48
CA SER A 22 23.82 5.28 -18.38
C SER A 22 22.90 6.25 -19.12
N LEU A 23 22.42 5.90 -20.32
CA LEU A 23 21.46 6.68 -21.08
C LEU A 23 20.08 6.71 -20.40
N LYS A 24 19.64 5.58 -19.83
CA LYS A 24 18.38 5.51 -19.07
C LYS A 24 18.39 6.48 -17.89
N ARG A 25 19.48 6.48 -17.12
CA ARG A 25 19.68 7.44 -16.01
C ARG A 25 19.64 8.89 -16.49
N LYS A 26 20.24 9.21 -17.64
CA LYS A 26 20.19 10.56 -18.22
C LYS A 26 18.76 10.96 -18.60
N ILE A 27 18.00 10.07 -19.23
CA ILE A 27 16.59 10.28 -19.61
C ILE A 27 15.72 10.49 -18.36
N ASP A 28 15.85 9.61 -17.36
CA ASP A 28 15.08 9.68 -16.12
C ASP A 28 15.40 10.97 -15.35
N ARG A 29 16.67 11.39 -15.31
CA ARG A 29 17.08 12.68 -14.75
C ARG A 29 16.43 13.86 -15.48
N LYS A 30 16.37 13.83 -16.82
CA LYS A 30 15.73 14.89 -17.61
C LYS A 30 14.22 14.94 -17.36
N LYS A 31 13.55 13.78 -17.29
CA LYS A 31 12.13 13.67 -16.93
C LYS A 31 11.85 14.23 -15.53
N ARG A 32 12.67 13.86 -14.53
CA ARG A 32 12.56 14.39 -13.16
C ARG A 32 12.70 15.90 -13.13
N LYS A 33 13.75 16.47 -13.75
CA LYS A 33 13.93 17.92 -13.85
C LYS A 33 12.74 18.63 -14.51
N LYS A 34 12.11 18.01 -15.52
CA LYS A 34 10.90 18.56 -16.16
C LYS A 34 9.71 18.58 -15.20
N LEU A 35 9.53 17.50 -14.43
CA LEU A 35 8.48 17.42 -13.41
C LEU A 35 8.73 18.43 -12.27
N ASP A 36 9.96 18.56 -11.80
CA ASP A 36 10.31 19.50 -10.73
C ASP A 36 10.02 20.95 -11.16
N LYS A 37 10.32 21.32 -12.43
CA LYS A 37 9.95 22.63 -13.00
C LYS A 37 8.43 22.84 -13.05
N LEU A 38 7.67 21.82 -13.44
CA LEU A 38 6.21 21.88 -13.45
C LEU A 38 5.66 22.07 -12.03
N GLU A 39 6.26 21.39 -11.05
CA GLU A 39 5.91 21.52 -9.64
C GLU A 39 6.22 22.91 -9.08
N GLN A 40 7.37 23.50 -9.42
CA GLN A 40 7.72 24.87 -9.06
C GLN A 40 6.72 25.88 -9.64
N ASN A 41 6.25 25.66 -10.87
CA ASN A 41 5.20 26.45 -11.51
C ASN A 41 3.79 26.15 -10.94
N GLY A 42 3.69 25.30 -9.91
CA GLY A 42 2.45 24.93 -9.25
C GLY A 42 1.52 24.03 -10.08
N ILE A 43 2.04 23.31 -11.06
CA ILE A 43 1.29 22.34 -11.85
C ILE A 43 1.54 20.95 -11.26
N LEU A 44 0.58 20.45 -10.48
CA LEU A 44 0.71 19.15 -9.85
C LEU A 44 0.25 18.03 -10.78
N ILE A 45 1.15 17.08 -11.00
CA ILE A 45 0.92 15.90 -11.84
C ILE A 45 1.33 14.67 -11.04
N GLY A 46 0.52 13.62 -11.07
CA GLY A 46 0.83 12.36 -10.40
C GLY A 46 -0.40 11.58 -9.97
N LYS A 47 -0.16 10.35 -9.50
CA LYS A 47 -1.22 9.44 -9.05
C LYS A 47 -1.43 9.45 -7.53
N ASP A 48 -0.35 9.61 -6.76
CA ASP A 48 -0.37 9.49 -5.30
C ASP A 48 -0.94 10.75 -4.62
N PRO A 49 -2.16 10.70 -4.05
CA PRO A 49 -2.81 11.89 -3.50
C PRO A 49 -2.09 12.42 -2.25
N THR A 50 -1.44 11.56 -1.47
CA THR A 50 -0.67 11.96 -0.29
C THR A 50 0.60 12.74 -0.67
N LYS A 51 1.29 12.35 -1.75
CA LYS A 51 2.45 13.08 -2.27
C LYS A 51 2.02 14.41 -2.89
N LEU A 52 0.93 14.41 -3.65
CA LEU A 52 0.34 15.63 -4.22
C LEU A 52 -0.04 16.63 -3.13
N LEU A 53 -0.68 16.17 -2.05
CA LEU A 53 -1.02 17.03 -0.91
C LEU A 53 0.22 17.65 -0.25
N ARG A 54 1.31 16.89 -0.10
CA ARG A 54 2.57 17.44 0.42
C ARG A 54 3.17 18.50 -0.50
N LYS A 55 3.11 18.29 -1.82
CA LYS A 55 3.61 19.26 -2.81
C LYS A 55 2.77 20.52 -2.81
N ALA A 56 1.44 20.39 -2.79
CA ALA A 56 0.49 21.49 -2.70
C ALA A 56 0.76 22.39 -1.49
N LYS A 57 0.89 21.79 -0.29
CA LYS A 57 1.19 22.53 0.95
C LYS A 57 2.52 23.29 0.89
N LYS A 58 3.54 22.76 0.20
CA LYS A 58 4.82 23.45 0.04
C LYS A 58 4.69 24.72 -0.81
N LEU A 59 3.80 24.69 -1.81
CA LEU A 59 3.58 25.82 -2.72
C LEU A 59 2.74 26.92 -2.07
N GLU A 60 1.75 26.55 -1.26
CA GLU A 60 0.93 27.48 -0.47
C GLU A 60 1.80 28.37 0.44
N ASN A 61 2.87 27.80 1.01
CA ASN A 61 3.80 28.53 1.88
C ASN A 61 4.71 29.55 1.14
N ILE A 62 4.76 29.50 -0.20
CA ILE A 62 5.66 30.32 -1.03
C ILE A 62 4.90 31.50 -1.67
N GLN A 63 3.57 31.59 -1.48
CA GLN A 63 2.71 32.44 -2.29
C GLN A 63 2.80 33.94 -1.97
N ASN A 64 3.55 34.65 -2.83
CA ASN A 64 3.31 36.02 -3.28
C ASN A 64 3.28 35.96 -4.83
N GLU A 65 2.11 35.73 -5.43
CA GLU A 65 2.00 35.55 -6.90
C GLU A 65 1.51 36.85 -7.58
N ASP A 66 2.27 37.34 -8.55
CA ASP A 66 1.85 38.43 -9.43
C ASP A 66 0.66 38.00 -10.33
N PRO A 67 -0.29 38.89 -10.63
CA PRO A 67 -1.44 38.57 -11.47
C PRO A 67 -1.04 38.05 -12.87
N SER A 68 0.05 38.57 -13.45
CA SER A 68 0.57 38.12 -14.75
C SER A 68 1.02 36.65 -14.74
N GLN A 69 1.66 36.21 -13.65
CA GLN A 69 2.14 34.83 -13.51
C GLN A 69 0.97 33.84 -13.40
N THR A 70 -0.11 34.25 -12.73
CA THR A 70 -1.33 33.42 -12.58
C THR A 70 -1.99 33.13 -13.93
N ILE A 71 -2.03 34.13 -14.84
CA ILE A 71 -2.60 33.99 -16.18
C ILE A 71 -1.74 33.02 -17.01
N ARG A 72 -0.41 33.18 -16.99
CA ARG A 72 0.53 32.29 -17.69
C ARG A 72 0.39 30.84 -17.22
N ARG A 73 0.19 30.62 -15.92
CA ARG A 73 -0.03 29.30 -15.33
C ARG A 73 -1.34 28.67 -15.83
N LYS A 74 -2.44 29.43 -15.90
CA LYS A 74 -3.73 28.95 -16.43
C LYS A 74 -3.62 28.47 -17.87
N TRP A 75 -2.96 29.24 -18.74
CA TRP A 75 -2.70 28.84 -20.13
C TRP A 75 -1.84 27.58 -20.23
N SER A 76 -0.79 27.49 -19.41
CA SER A 76 0.06 26.30 -19.35
C SER A 76 -0.73 25.05 -18.95
N ILE A 77 -1.64 25.17 -17.99
CA ILE A 77 -2.53 24.07 -17.57
C ILE A 77 -3.48 23.68 -18.70
N ALA A 78 -4.09 24.65 -19.39
CA ALA A 78 -4.99 24.40 -20.51
C ALA A 78 -4.28 23.64 -21.65
N MET A 79 -3.07 24.06 -22.01
CA MET A 79 -2.24 23.39 -23.01
C MET A 79 -1.90 21.94 -22.61
N LEU A 80 -1.50 21.72 -21.35
CA LEU A 80 -1.20 20.39 -20.84
C LEU A 80 -2.44 19.48 -20.83
N ARG A 81 -3.61 20.03 -20.50
CA ARG A 81 -4.88 19.30 -20.59
C ARG A 81 -5.22 18.91 -22.03
N ALA A 82 -5.03 19.82 -22.98
CA ALA A 82 -5.21 19.54 -24.40
C ALA A 82 -4.24 18.45 -24.90
N GLN A 83 -3.03 18.39 -24.37
CA GLN A 83 -2.07 17.30 -24.62
C GLN A 83 -2.51 15.95 -23.99
N GLY A 84 -3.53 15.93 -23.13
CA GLY A 84 -4.00 14.74 -22.41
C GLY A 84 -3.34 14.51 -21.04
N VAL A 85 -2.57 15.47 -20.53
CA VAL A 85 -1.93 15.37 -19.22
C VAL A 85 -2.96 15.63 -18.12
N LYS A 86 -3.08 14.69 -17.17
CA LYS A 86 -4.01 14.75 -16.04
C LYS A 86 -3.48 15.69 -14.93
N VAL A 87 -3.67 16.99 -15.11
CA VAL A 87 -3.33 18.02 -14.12
C VAL A 87 -4.28 17.95 -12.91
N LYS A 88 -3.75 18.10 -11.70
CA LYS A 88 -4.49 18.10 -10.43
C LYS A 88 -4.31 19.43 -9.72
N ASP A 89 -5.23 20.35 -9.96
CA ASP A 89 -5.21 21.73 -9.46
C ASP A 89 -6.06 21.96 -8.21
N ASP A 90 -7.14 21.20 -8.02
CA ASP A 90 -8.05 21.39 -6.88
C ASP A 90 -7.50 20.84 -5.55
N LEU A 91 -7.14 21.75 -4.63
CA LEU A 91 -6.65 21.41 -3.29
C LEU A 91 -7.67 20.61 -2.46
N SER A 92 -8.96 20.95 -2.56
CA SER A 92 -10.03 20.29 -1.81
C SER A 92 -10.17 18.81 -2.22
N LEU A 93 -10.08 18.52 -3.53
CA LEU A 93 -10.13 17.16 -4.07
C LEU A 93 -8.87 16.36 -3.71
N ILE A 94 -7.69 17.00 -3.72
CA ILE A 94 -6.44 16.39 -3.29
C ILE A 94 -6.50 16.00 -1.81
N LYS A 95 -7.02 16.87 -0.94
CA LYS A 95 -7.25 16.58 0.50
C LYS A 95 -8.20 15.38 0.67
N LYS A 96 -9.39 15.44 0.04
CA LYS A 96 -10.39 14.35 0.11
C LYS A 96 -9.83 13.00 -0.36
N SER A 97 -9.06 12.99 -1.45
CA SER A 97 -8.46 11.76 -1.97
C SER A 97 -7.35 11.21 -1.05
N ALA A 98 -6.54 12.08 -0.45
CA ALA A 98 -5.53 11.68 0.54
C ALA A 98 -6.19 11.06 1.78
N ASP A 99 -7.29 11.65 2.26
CA ASP A 99 -8.06 11.13 3.40
C ASP A 99 -8.71 9.78 3.09
N LYS A 100 -9.24 9.59 1.87
CA LYS A 100 -9.76 8.30 1.43
C LYS A 100 -8.68 7.22 1.48
N VAL A 101 -7.47 7.52 1.00
CA VAL A 101 -6.33 6.58 1.10
C VAL A 101 -5.97 6.28 2.55
N ARG A 102 -5.94 7.30 3.43
CA ARG A 102 -5.68 7.12 4.86
C ARG A 102 -6.73 6.21 5.51
N LYS A 103 -8.02 6.44 5.26
CA LYS A 103 -9.14 5.62 5.77
C LYS A 103 -9.04 4.17 5.29
N ILE A 104 -8.71 3.93 4.02
CA ILE A 104 -8.52 2.58 3.49
C ILE A 104 -7.36 1.87 4.19
N LYS A 105 -6.23 2.55 4.38
CA LYS A 105 -5.07 1.98 5.10
C LYS A 105 -5.43 1.65 6.55
N LEU A 106 -6.17 2.52 7.24
CA LEU A 106 -6.63 2.28 8.60
C LEU A 106 -7.55 1.05 8.68
N LYS A 107 -8.56 0.96 7.80
CA LYS A 107 -9.45 -0.20 7.71
C LYS A 107 -8.67 -1.49 7.49
N ARG A 108 -7.69 -1.48 6.58
CA ARG A 108 -6.80 -2.63 6.34
C ARG A 108 -6.04 -2.99 7.60
N ARG A 109 -5.40 -2.01 8.26
CA ARG A 109 -4.67 -2.24 9.52
C ARG A 109 -5.54 -2.91 10.57
N ASN A 110 -6.74 -2.38 10.81
CA ASN A 110 -7.66 -2.92 11.82
C ASN A 110 -8.06 -4.37 11.49
N LYS A 111 -8.44 -4.66 10.24
CA LYS A 111 -8.73 -6.04 9.79
C LYS A 111 -7.56 -7.00 10.01
N TRP A 112 -6.33 -6.54 9.83
CA TRP A 112 -5.14 -7.35 10.08
C TRP A 112 -4.89 -7.59 11.58
N VAL A 113 -5.19 -6.61 12.43
CA VAL A 113 -5.15 -6.77 13.89
C VAL A 113 -6.20 -7.77 14.35
N GLU A 114 -7.46 -7.60 13.93
CA GLU A 114 -8.56 -8.52 14.24
C GLU A 114 -8.24 -9.97 13.84
N ARG A 115 -7.68 -10.17 12.64
CA ARG A 115 -7.26 -11.52 12.20
C ARG A 115 -6.17 -12.12 13.07
N LYS A 116 -5.18 -11.33 13.49
CA LYS A 116 -4.10 -11.81 14.36
C LYS A 116 -4.65 -12.19 15.73
N GLU A 117 -5.54 -11.38 16.28
CA GLU A 117 -6.20 -11.66 17.55
C GLU A 117 -7.07 -12.91 17.46
N GLN A 118 -7.88 -13.05 16.42
CA GLN A 118 -8.70 -14.25 16.20
C GLN A 118 -7.85 -15.52 16.08
N VAL A 119 -6.73 -15.47 15.36
CA VAL A 119 -5.80 -16.59 15.24
C VAL A 119 -5.21 -16.96 16.60
N LYS A 120 -4.80 -15.95 17.39
CA LYS A 120 -4.26 -16.16 18.73
C LYS A 120 -5.30 -16.81 19.66
N GLN A 121 -6.53 -16.29 19.68
CA GLN A 121 -7.64 -16.87 20.45
C GLN A 121 -7.91 -18.32 20.05
N GLN A 122 -7.95 -18.64 18.76
CA GLN A 122 -8.14 -20.02 18.30
C GLN A 122 -7.00 -20.95 18.71
N GLN A 123 -5.76 -20.46 18.74
CA GLN A 123 -4.62 -21.23 19.22
C GLN A 123 -4.74 -21.51 20.72
N GLU A 124 -5.06 -20.49 21.52
CA GLU A 124 -5.26 -20.59 22.96
C GLU A 124 -6.41 -21.54 23.31
N GLU A 125 -7.55 -21.45 22.62
CA GLU A 125 -8.68 -22.37 22.80
C GLU A 125 -8.33 -23.82 22.49
N ARG A 126 -7.54 -24.07 21.44
CA ARG A 126 -7.10 -25.43 21.09
C ARG A 126 -6.13 -25.97 22.14
N GLN A 127 -5.23 -25.14 22.64
CA GLN A 127 -4.28 -25.51 23.68
C GLN A 127 -5.00 -25.80 25.00
N SER A 128 -5.93 -24.94 25.43
CA SER A 128 -6.71 -25.15 26.66
C SER A 128 -7.56 -26.42 26.60
N LYS A 129 -8.22 -26.69 25.46
CA LYS A 129 -8.94 -27.96 25.24
C LYS A 129 -8.01 -29.17 25.33
N ARG A 130 -6.80 -29.08 24.78
CA ARG A 130 -5.80 -30.15 24.84
C ARG A 130 -5.34 -30.39 26.28
N GLU A 131 -5.04 -29.33 27.03
CA GLU A 131 -4.63 -29.42 28.43
C GLU A 131 -5.74 -30.03 29.30
N ALA A 132 -6.98 -29.56 29.16
CA ALA A 132 -8.13 -30.12 29.86
C ALA A 132 -8.31 -31.61 29.58
N ASN A 133 -8.16 -32.03 28.31
CA ASN A 133 -8.23 -33.44 27.93
C ASN A 133 -7.09 -34.27 28.52
N ILE A 134 -5.87 -33.74 28.56
CA ILE A 134 -4.72 -34.40 29.19
C ILE A 134 -4.94 -34.56 30.68
N GLN A 135 -5.41 -33.52 31.38
CA GLN A 135 -5.72 -33.57 32.80
C GLN A 135 -6.84 -34.58 33.10
N LYS A 136 -7.92 -34.58 32.30
CA LYS A 136 -8.99 -35.57 32.41
C LYS A 136 -8.46 -37.00 32.27
N ARG A 137 -7.56 -37.26 31.31
CA ARG A 137 -6.92 -38.58 31.13
C ARG A 137 -6.03 -38.96 32.32
N LYS A 138 -5.27 -38.03 32.89
CA LYS A 138 -4.45 -38.25 34.09
C LYS A 138 -5.34 -38.62 35.29
N ASN A 139 -6.39 -37.85 35.53
CA ASN A 139 -7.32 -38.08 36.64
C ASN A 139 -8.06 -39.42 36.49
N GLN A 140 -8.54 -39.75 35.28
CA GLN A 140 -9.16 -41.05 35.00
C GLN A 140 -8.21 -42.23 35.27
N ARG A 141 -6.93 -42.11 34.89
CA ARG A 141 -5.92 -43.14 35.19
C ARG A 141 -5.70 -43.28 36.69
N LEU A 142 -5.64 -42.17 37.43
CA LEU A 142 -5.48 -42.17 38.88
C LEU A 142 -6.70 -42.81 39.58
N VAL A 143 -7.92 -42.39 39.23
CA VAL A 143 -9.17 -42.97 39.75
C VAL A 143 -9.25 -44.47 39.46
N LYS A 144 -8.87 -44.92 38.24
CA LYS A 144 -8.85 -46.35 37.90
C LYS A 144 -7.82 -47.13 38.73
N LYS A 145 -6.64 -46.56 39.00
CA LYS A 145 -5.64 -47.18 39.89
C LYS A 145 -6.17 -47.27 41.32
N LEU A 146 -6.75 -46.18 41.85
CA LEU A 146 -7.32 -46.14 43.18
C LEU A 146 -8.44 -47.18 43.34
N ARG A 147 -9.37 -47.25 42.38
CA ARG A 147 -10.46 -48.25 42.37
C ARG A 147 -9.93 -49.69 42.37
N ARG A 148 -8.89 -49.98 41.58
CA ARG A 148 -8.25 -51.31 41.55
C ARG A 148 -7.58 -51.66 42.88
N ALA A 149 -6.97 -50.68 43.56
CA ALA A 149 -6.35 -50.90 44.85
C ALA A 149 -7.38 -51.11 45.96
N LYS A 150 -8.49 -50.35 45.96
CA LYS A 150 -9.66 -50.55 46.85
C LYS A 150 -10.26 -51.94 46.69
N ASN A 151 -10.53 -52.38 45.46
CA ASN A 151 -11.07 -53.73 45.20
C ASN A 151 -10.16 -54.88 45.65
N ARG A 152 -8.86 -54.62 45.82
CA ARG A 152 -7.88 -55.61 46.32
C ARG A 152 -7.61 -55.48 47.83
N GLY A 153 -8.37 -54.64 48.54
CA GLY A 153 -8.21 -54.40 49.98
C GLY A 153 -6.94 -53.63 50.35
N ARG A 154 -6.23 -53.03 49.38
CA ARG A 154 -4.94 -52.33 49.61
C ARG A 154 -5.10 -50.87 50.03
N VAL A 155 -6.32 -50.35 50.04
CA VAL A 155 -6.64 -48.97 50.45
C VAL A 155 -7.95 -49.02 51.22
N PHE A 156 -7.90 -48.66 52.50
CA PHE A 156 -9.07 -48.43 53.34
C PHE A 156 -9.58 -46.99 53.12
N ASN A 157 -10.89 -46.79 53.23
CA ASN A 157 -11.55 -45.53 52.88
C ASN A 157 -10.82 -44.31 53.48
N LEU A 158 -10.38 -43.41 52.61
CA LEU A 158 -10.19 -42.00 52.94
C LEU A 158 -11.34 -41.31 52.22
N ASP A 159 -12.32 -40.87 53.00
CA ASP A 159 -13.46 -40.07 52.55
C ASP A 159 -12.98 -38.71 52.02
#